data_AF-A0A843KKW7-F1
#
_entry.id   AF-A0A843KKW7-F1
#
_cell.length_a   1.000
_cell.length_b   1.000
_cell.length_c   1.000
_cell.angle_alpha   90.00
_cell.angle_beta   90.00
_cell.angle_gamma   90.00
#
_symmetry.space_group_name_H-M   'P 1'
#
loop_
_entity.id
_entity.type
_entity.pdbx_description
1 polymer ?
#
loop_
_entity_poly.entity_id
_entity_poly.type
_entity_poly.pdbx_seq_one_letter_code
_entity_poly.pdbx_strand_id
1 'polypeptide(L)'
;DYCSRAIAESYPGFKPMDAVLFDVAGRCMGSIPDKVSISGGGDLSCYPDLLPLTESLSQGMVPISLGYTSGKGFKKADDAAALVEAGVMEVSFTVFATDPGLRRKYMNDKNAEIALANLEIFCQHCQVYCAAVLIPGVNDGPVLEKTCSDLEDMGAKGIILMRFANSQDQGLILGNSPIMPGIIPHSIEEFRDIVTQTAEGHRLRVTGTPLWDPVTGAPFALARRPDLVASLPEQRRGASIITSRTALPLLKEIFKDRADKVNVVGLEKDIGCLITIEDFQNLDLSQVKDTVIIPGRTMAHEKEIKKVLSRDGRDRIIARGPDRLTVDGEMSISMSEEEVLDLEMEAFGELIQAINALGV
;
A
#
# COMPACT_ATOMS: atom_id res chain seq x y z
N ASP A 1 0.33 -23.35 -4.59
CA ASP A 1 1.76 -22.98 -4.76
C ASP A 1 1.95 -21.62 -5.44
N TYR A 2 1.18 -21.27 -6.49
CA TYR A 2 1.26 -19.94 -7.15
C TYR A 2 1.08 -18.75 -6.17
N CYS A 3 0.03 -18.76 -5.36
CA CYS A 3 -0.27 -17.67 -4.42
C CYS A 3 0.79 -17.53 -3.32
N SER A 4 1.23 -18.65 -2.74
CA SER A 4 2.23 -18.66 -1.66
C SER A 4 3.60 -18.18 -2.15
N ARG A 5 4.02 -18.56 -3.37
CA ARG A 5 5.29 -18.08 -3.97
C ARG A 5 5.25 -16.61 -4.38
N ALA A 6 4.06 -16.09 -4.72
CA ALA A 6 3.90 -14.69 -5.10
C ALA A 6 4.03 -13.73 -3.90
N ILE A 7 3.83 -14.20 -2.66
CA ILE A 7 3.95 -13.39 -1.43
C ILE A 7 5.15 -13.79 -0.56
N ALA A 8 5.60 -15.05 -0.61
CA ALA A 8 6.70 -15.49 0.24
C ALA A 8 8.00 -14.76 -0.11
N GLU A 9 8.43 -13.87 0.78
CA GLU A 9 9.76 -13.29 0.79
C GLU A 9 10.81 -14.35 1.14
N SER A 10 11.23 -15.15 0.16
CA SER A 10 12.33 -16.09 0.32
C SER A 10 13.63 -15.44 -0.13
N TYR A 11 14.30 -14.73 0.78
CA TYR A 11 15.64 -14.18 0.53
C TYR A 11 16.71 -15.07 1.17
N PRO A 12 17.83 -15.33 0.48
CA PRO A 12 18.94 -16.13 1.02
C PRO A 12 19.72 -15.41 2.15
N GLY A 13 19.39 -14.15 2.44
CA GLY A 13 20.05 -13.28 3.41
C GLY A 13 20.19 -11.87 2.88
N PHE A 14 20.98 -11.05 3.57
CA PHE A 14 21.32 -9.70 3.11
C PHE A 14 22.15 -9.76 1.82
N LYS A 15 21.81 -8.91 0.85
CA LYS A 15 22.60 -8.77 -0.37
C LYS A 15 23.95 -8.11 -0.05
N PRO A 16 25.10 -8.67 -0.49
CA PRO A 16 26.40 -8.04 -0.24
C PRO A 16 26.47 -6.64 -0.83
N MET A 17 27.10 -5.70 -0.11
CA MET A 17 27.20 -4.30 -0.51
C MET A 17 27.77 -4.12 -1.93
N ASP A 18 28.85 -4.82 -2.26
CA ASP A 18 29.49 -4.75 -3.59
C ASP A 18 28.53 -5.12 -4.73
N ALA A 19 27.65 -6.10 -4.49
CA ALA A 19 26.64 -6.49 -5.47
C ALA A 19 25.53 -5.44 -5.62
N VAL A 20 25.20 -4.71 -4.55
CA VAL A 20 24.26 -3.58 -4.63
C VAL A 20 24.88 -2.43 -5.41
N LEU A 21 26.13 -2.06 -5.09
CA LEU A 21 26.86 -0.99 -5.76
C LEU A 21 27.06 -1.26 -7.24
N PHE A 22 27.39 -2.50 -7.61
CA PHE A 22 27.53 -2.91 -9.01
C PHE A 22 26.23 -2.74 -9.80
N ASP A 23 25.09 -3.15 -9.22
CA ASP A 23 23.78 -3.00 -9.86
C ASP A 23 23.39 -1.53 -10.05
N VAL A 24 23.67 -0.68 -9.06
CA VAL A 24 23.41 0.76 -9.16
C VAL A 24 24.29 1.38 -10.23
N ALA A 25 25.60 1.10 -10.23
CA ALA A 25 26.53 1.61 -11.24
C ALA A 25 26.12 1.19 -12.66
N GLY A 26 25.68 -0.06 -12.82
CA GLY A 26 25.16 -0.59 -14.09
C GLY A 26 23.90 0.14 -14.57
N ARG A 27 22.99 0.55 -13.67
CA ARG A 27 21.79 1.33 -14.03
C ARG A 27 22.08 2.78 -14.33
N CYS A 28 23.06 3.38 -13.64
CA CYS A 28 23.38 4.79 -13.78
C CYS A 28 24.15 5.10 -15.09
N MET A 29 24.85 4.15 -15.71
CA MET A 29 25.54 4.28 -17.02
C MET A 29 26.23 5.65 -17.27
N GLY A 30 26.90 6.21 -16.26
CA GLY A 30 27.62 7.50 -16.36
C GLY A 30 26.77 8.76 -16.11
N SER A 31 25.53 8.61 -15.67
CA SER A 31 24.68 9.69 -15.17
C SER A 31 24.63 9.69 -13.65
N ILE A 32 24.50 10.88 -13.05
CA ILE A 32 24.27 11.04 -11.61
C ILE A 32 22.75 11.09 -11.40
N PRO A 33 22.17 10.19 -10.58
CA PRO A 33 20.74 10.21 -10.30
C PRO A 33 20.38 11.40 -9.39
N ASP A 34 19.14 11.91 -9.53
CA ASP A 34 18.63 13.00 -8.68
C ASP A 34 18.38 12.55 -7.22
N LYS A 35 18.08 11.27 -7.02
CA LYS A 35 17.85 10.63 -5.71
C LYS A 35 18.12 9.13 -5.82
N VAL A 36 18.63 8.52 -4.76
CA VAL A 36 18.71 7.06 -4.63
C VAL A 36 17.85 6.59 -3.45
N SER A 37 16.93 5.67 -3.70
CA SER A 37 16.13 5.02 -2.67
C SER A 37 16.68 3.63 -2.33
N ILE A 38 17.15 3.46 -1.10
CA ILE A 38 17.58 2.16 -0.56
C ILE A 38 16.34 1.48 0.02
N SER A 39 16.04 0.26 -0.42
CA SER A 39 14.90 -0.54 0.07
C SER A 39 15.22 -2.04 0.05
N GLY A 40 14.47 -2.83 0.81
CA GLY A 40 14.56 -4.28 0.85
C GLY A 40 13.33 -4.89 1.53
N GLY A 41 13.20 -6.23 1.50
CA GLY A 41 12.08 -6.92 2.19
C GLY A 41 12.18 -6.93 3.71
N GLY A 42 13.31 -6.47 4.27
CA GLY A 42 13.53 -6.39 5.72
C GLY A 42 13.81 -4.97 6.19
N ASP A 43 13.89 -4.79 7.50
CA ASP A 43 14.22 -3.52 8.14
C ASP A 43 15.65 -3.08 7.77
N LEU A 44 15.79 -1.93 7.10
CA LEU A 44 17.09 -1.43 6.66
C LEU A 44 18.04 -1.17 7.83
N SER A 45 17.54 -0.80 9.01
CA SER A 45 18.40 -0.62 10.20
C SER A 45 19.13 -1.91 10.61
N CYS A 46 18.65 -3.08 10.17
CA CYS A 46 19.30 -4.37 10.40
C CYS A 46 20.33 -4.73 9.31
N TYR A 47 20.41 -3.97 8.21
CA TYR A 47 21.39 -4.22 7.15
C TYR A 47 22.80 -3.86 7.65
N PRO A 48 23.76 -4.81 7.71
CA PRO A 48 25.05 -4.58 8.35
C PRO A 48 25.86 -3.43 7.76
N ASP A 49 25.75 -3.24 6.44
CA ASP A 49 26.53 -2.26 5.69
C ASP A 49 25.71 -1.02 5.31
N LEU A 50 24.63 -0.71 6.05
CA LEU A 50 23.74 0.42 5.69
C LEU A 50 24.47 1.76 5.60
N LEU A 51 25.30 2.09 6.59
CA LEU A 51 26.05 3.34 6.59
C LEU A 51 27.10 3.38 5.46
N PRO A 52 28.02 2.39 5.33
CA PRO A 52 28.96 2.34 4.21
C PRO A 52 28.31 2.37 2.82
N LEU A 53 27.16 1.69 2.66
CA LEU A 53 26.38 1.72 1.44
C LEU A 53 25.83 3.12 1.16
N THR A 54 25.27 3.78 2.18
CA THR A 54 24.73 5.14 2.09
C THR A 54 25.82 6.13 1.68
N GLU A 55 26.98 6.10 2.33
CA GLU A 55 28.14 6.94 2.00
C GLU A 55 28.59 6.72 0.54
N SER A 56 28.69 5.46 0.13
CA SER A 56 29.13 5.07 -1.22
C SER A 56 28.16 5.49 -2.32
N LEU A 57 26.86 5.43 -2.05
CA LEU A 57 25.80 5.81 -2.99
C LEU A 57 25.61 7.33 -3.05
N SER A 58 25.69 8.00 -1.90
CA SER A 58 25.53 9.45 -1.83
C SER A 58 26.72 10.18 -2.46
N GLN A 59 27.93 9.73 -2.15
CA GLN A 59 29.18 10.43 -2.49
C GLN A 59 29.17 11.92 -2.07
N GLY A 60 28.35 12.27 -1.07
CA GLY A 60 28.12 13.64 -0.61
C GLY A 60 27.36 14.55 -1.57
N MET A 61 26.81 14.01 -2.67
CA MET A 61 26.14 14.80 -3.71
C MET A 61 24.73 14.32 -4.02
N VAL A 62 24.48 13.00 -3.92
CA VAL A 62 23.20 12.38 -4.25
C VAL A 62 22.37 12.21 -2.97
N PRO A 63 21.17 12.82 -2.89
CA PRO A 63 20.25 12.60 -1.79
C PRO A 63 19.83 11.12 -1.67
N ILE A 64 19.80 10.62 -0.44
CA ILE A 64 19.38 9.25 -0.14
C ILE A 64 18.00 9.24 0.53
N SER A 65 17.15 8.32 0.08
CA SER A 65 15.89 7.98 0.71
C SER A 65 15.96 6.55 1.27
N LEU A 66 15.56 6.38 2.53
CA LEU A 66 15.43 5.06 3.16
C LEU A 66 13.97 4.60 3.03
N GLY A 67 13.73 3.63 2.15
CA GLY A 67 12.39 3.19 1.76
C GLY A 67 11.62 2.44 2.85
N TYR A 68 12.30 1.85 3.84
CA TYR A 68 11.65 1.25 5.01
C TYR A 68 12.66 0.98 6.14
N THR A 69 12.38 1.50 7.32
CA THR A 69 13.04 1.10 8.57
C THR A 69 12.04 1.11 9.72
N SER A 70 12.28 0.32 10.76
CA SER A 70 11.59 0.49 12.04
C SER A 70 12.55 0.88 13.16
N GLY A 71 13.85 1.02 12.85
CA GLY A 71 14.89 1.37 13.80
C GLY A 71 15.33 0.24 14.75
N LYS A 72 14.73 -0.95 14.66
CA LYS A 72 15.05 -2.11 15.52
C LYS A 72 16.51 -2.55 15.43
N GLY A 73 17.15 -2.28 14.31
CA GLY A 73 18.54 -2.64 14.07
C GLY A 73 19.56 -1.68 14.69
N PHE A 74 19.17 -0.45 15.01
CA PHE A 74 20.06 0.53 15.64
C PHE A 74 20.53 0.06 17.03
N LYS A 75 21.75 0.46 17.37
CA LYS A 75 22.49 0.07 18.57
C LYS A 75 22.76 1.24 19.49
N LYS A 76 22.78 2.47 18.97
CA LYS A 76 22.95 3.70 19.75
C LYS A 76 21.86 4.69 19.42
N ALA A 77 21.58 5.58 20.38
CA ALA A 77 20.54 6.61 20.25
C ALA A 77 20.82 7.61 19.11
N ASP A 78 22.03 7.64 18.58
CA ASP A 78 22.54 8.58 17.59
C ASP A 78 23.01 7.94 16.27
N ASP A 79 22.73 6.65 16.03
CA ASP A 79 23.14 5.97 14.77
C ASP A 79 22.56 6.66 13.51
N ALA A 80 21.38 7.29 13.63
CA ALA A 80 20.73 8.06 12.58
C ALA A 80 21.54 9.32 12.20
N ALA A 81 22.29 9.91 13.13
CA ALA A 81 23.07 11.12 12.85
C ALA A 81 24.12 10.85 11.76
N ALA A 82 24.81 9.71 11.82
CA ALA A 82 25.77 9.32 10.80
C ALA A 82 25.11 9.09 9.43
N LEU A 83 23.89 8.56 9.40
CA LEU A 83 23.13 8.37 8.16
C LEU A 83 22.66 9.71 7.55
N VAL A 84 22.23 10.64 8.39
CA VAL A 84 21.90 12.02 7.99
C VAL A 84 23.14 12.71 7.40
N GLU A 85 24.28 12.64 8.09
CA GLU A 85 25.55 13.18 7.61
C GLU A 85 26.00 12.54 6.29
N ALA A 86 25.71 11.25 6.09
CA ALA A 86 25.99 10.52 4.86
C ALA A 86 25.03 10.84 3.71
N GLY A 87 24.05 11.73 3.89
CA GLY A 87 23.18 12.24 2.82
C GLY A 87 21.75 11.69 2.82
N VAL A 88 21.30 11.04 3.90
CA VAL A 88 19.88 10.67 4.05
C VAL A 88 19.01 11.91 4.25
N MET A 89 18.03 12.09 3.36
CA MET A 89 17.13 13.24 3.33
C MET A 89 15.65 12.86 3.50
N GLU A 90 15.30 11.58 3.32
CA GLU A 90 13.93 11.08 3.37
C GLU A 90 13.90 9.68 4.00
N VAL A 91 12.93 9.42 4.88
CA VAL A 91 12.83 8.14 5.59
C VAL A 91 11.37 7.72 5.74
N SER A 92 11.07 6.48 5.33
CA SER A 92 9.84 5.79 5.70
C SER A 92 10.07 4.98 6.97
N PHE A 93 9.43 5.37 8.08
CA PHE A 93 9.68 4.81 9.40
C PHE A 93 8.43 4.14 10.02
N THR A 94 8.48 2.83 10.27
CA THR A 94 7.38 2.17 11.00
C THR A 94 7.50 2.42 12.50
N VAL A 95 6.66 3.32 12.99
CA VAL A 95 6.64 3.75 14.39
C VAL A 95 5.77 2.84 15.27
N PHE A 96 4.65 2.32 14.75
CA PHE A 96 3.60 1.58 15.47
C PHE A 96 2.95 2.36 16.63
N ALA A 97 3.75 2.82 17.60
CA ALA A 97 3.39 3.75 18.67
C ALA A 97 4.67 4.41 19.20
N THR A 98 4.58 5.62 19.75
CA THR A 98 5.70 6.27 20.46
C THR A 98 5.88 5.78 21.90
N ASP A 99 5.03 4.87 22.38
CA ASP A 99 5.23 4.15 23.63
C ASP A 99 6.25 3.00 23.43
N PRO A 100 7.44 3.05 24.08
CA PRO A 100 8.45 2.01 23.95
C PRO A 100 7.98 0.63 24.44
N GLY A 101 7.08 0.59 25.43
CA GLY A 101 6.49 -0.64 25.96
C GLY A 101 5.59 -1.34 24.94
N LEU A 102 4.79 -0.58 24.18
CA LEU A 102 3.98 -1.13 23.09
C LEU A 102 4.86 -1.65 21.96
N ARG A 103 5.90 -0.91 21.56
CA ARG A 103 6.86 -1.38 20.55
C ARG A 103 7.55 -2.67 20.97
N ARG A 104 8.03 -2.78 22.23
CA ARG A 104 8.60 -4.01 22.78
C ARG A 104 7.65 -5.20 22.65
N LYS A 105 6.39 -5.00 23.04
CA LYS A 105 5.40 -6.08 23.12
C LYS A 105 4.92 -6.53 21.74
N TYR A 106 4.63 -5.60 20.83
CA TYR A 106 3.95 -5.90 19.56
C TYR A 106 4.88 -5.94 18.35
N MET A 107 6.01 -5.21 18.38
CA MET A 107 7.01 -5.24 17.29
C MET A 107 8.22 -6.12 17.61
N ASN A 108 8.29 -6.67 18.83
CA ASN A 108 9.48 -7.33 19.39
C ASN A 108 10.73 -6.43 19.31
N ASP A 109 10.53 -5.13 19.50
CA ASP A 109 11.61 -4.14 19.49
C ASP A 109 12.31 -4.12 20.86
N LYS A 110 13.44 -4.85 20.95
CA LYS A 110 14.20 -4.95 22.20
C LYS A 110 14.82 -3.63 22.64
N ASN A 111 14.99 -2.68 21.72
CA ASN A 111 15.68 -1.42 21.93
C ASN A 111 14.78 -0.23 21.58
N ALA A 112 13.50 -0.29 21.95
CA ALA A 112 12.50 0.66 21.51
C ALA A 112 12.84 2.14 21.80
N GLU A 113 13.48 2.43 22.94
CA GLU A 113 13.95 3.77 23.27
C GLU A 113 15.02 4.26 22.28
N ILE A 114 15.93 3.36 21.86
CA ILE A 114 16.96 3.68 20.86
C ILE A 114 16.32 3.93 19.50
N ALA A 115 15.37 3.09 19.08
CA ALA A 115 14.68 3.26 17.81
C ALA A 115 13.94 4.61 17.75
N LEU A 116 13.27 5.00 18.85
CA LEU A 116 12.55 6.27 18.95
C LEU A 116 13.49 7.49 19.01
N ALA A 117 14.65 7.39 19.68
CA ALA A 117 15.65 8.46 19.67
C ALA A 117 16.20 8.70 18.25
N ASN A 118 16.45 7.63 17.49
CA ASN A 118 16.86 7.75 16.09
C ASN A 118 15.76 8.29 15.19
N LEU A 119 14.49 7.94 15.44
CA LEU A 119 13.34 8.53 14.75
C LEU A 119 13.30 10.04 14.96
N GLU A 120 13.48 10.52 16.19
CA GLU A 120 13.51 11.95 16.50
C GLU A 120 14.62 12.69 15.70
N ILE A 121 15.83 12.12 15.65
CA ILE A 121 16.93 12.67 14.83
C ILE A 121 16.53 12.74 13.35
N PHE A 122 15.95 11.67 12.80
CA PHE A 122 15.46 11.72 11.42
C PHE A 122 14.38 12.78 11.22
N CYS A 123 13.42 12.92 12.13
CA CYS A 123 12.36 13.93 11.99
C CYS A 123 12.89 15.37 12.03
N GLN A 124 13.96 15.62 12.80
CA GLN A 124 14.61 16.93 12.88
C GLN A 124 15.41 17.31 11.63
N HIS A 125 15.90 16.32 10.88
CA HIS A 125 16.86 16.55 9.79
C HIS A 125 16.41 16.07 8.40
N CYS A 126 15.39 15.22 8.32
CA CYS A 126 14.90 14.58 7.11
C CYS A 126 13.39 14.79 6.91
N GLN A 127 12.90 14.46 5.72
CA GLN A 127 11.47 14.26 5.48
C GLN A 127 11.08 12.85 5.94
N VAL A 128 10.44 12.77 7.10
CA VAL A 128 10.02 11.48 7.67
C VAL A 128 8.53 11.25 7.46
N TYR A 129 8.20 10.12 6.83
CA TYR A 129 6.84 9.60 6.74
C TYR A 129 6.75 8.36 7.62
N CYS A 130 5.98 8.45 8.69
CA CYS A 130 5.80 7.36 9.62
C CYS A 130 4.74 6.38 9.12
N ALA A 131 4.75 5.15 9.64
CA ALA A 131 3.70 4.17 9.42
C ALA A 131 3.31 3.47 10.72
N ALA A 132 2.02 3.17 10.87
CA ALA A 132 1.49 2.43 12.02
C ALA A 132 0.38 1.46 11.60
N VAL A 133 0.59 0.17 11.86
CA VAL A 133 -0.49 -0.83 11.79
C VAL A 133 -1.36 -0.67 13.03
N LEU A 134 -2.65 -0.35 12.84
CA LEU A 134 -3.59 -0.11 13.92
C LEU A 134 -4.25 -1.41 14.39
N ILE A 135 -3.90 -1.81 15.61
CA ILE A 135 -4.50 -2.94 16.30
C ILE A 135 -5.56 -2.39 17.28
N PRO A 136 -6.84 -2.77 17.11
CA PRO A 136 -7.92 -2.31 17.99
C PRO A 136 -7.64 -2.57 19.48
N GLY A 137 -7.80 -1.53 20.29
CA GLY A 137 -7.59 -1.57 21.74
C GLY A 137 -6.13 -1.67 22.17
N VAL A 138 -5.18 -1.46 21.26
CA VAL A 138 -3.73 -1.54 21.53
C VAL A 138 -3.04 -0.21 21.25
N ASN A 139 -3.09 0.25 19.99
CA ASN A 139 -2.43 1.48 19.55
C ASN A 139 -3.36 2.40 18.74
N ASP A 140 -4.67 2.21 18.86
CA ASP A 140 -5.68 3.15 18.38
C ASP A 140 -6.14 4.12 19.50
N GLY A 141 -7.09 5.00 19.20
CA GLY A 141 -7.70 5.92 20.16
C GLY A 141 -6.67 6.81 20.87
N PRO A 142 -6.65 6.89 22.22
CA PRO A 142 -5.72 7.77 22.95
C PRO A 142 -4.24 7.50 22.70
N VAL A 143 -3.86 6.26 22.38
CA VAL A 143 -2.47 5.92 22.06
C VAL A 143 -2.07 6.49 20.70
N LEU A 144 -2.99 6.40 19.72
CA LEU A 144 -2.79 7.01 18.41
C LEU A 144 -2.68 8.52 18.52
N GLU A 145 -3.57 9.16 19.27
CA GLU A 145 -3.55 10.61 19.53
C GLU A 145 -2.21 11.07 20.11
N LYS A 146 -1.72 10.36 21.14
CA LYS A 146 -0.40 10.62 21.73
C LYS A 146 0.71 10.41 20.71
N THR A 147 0.65 9.31 19.94
CA THR A 147 1.66 8.99 18.92
C THR A 147 1.74 10.10 17.88
N CYS A 148 0.60 10.57 17.36
CA CYS A 148 0.56 11.65 16.39
C CYS A 148 1.07 12.97 16.98
N SER A 149 0.68 13.32 18.21
CA SER A 149 1.20 14.51 18.91
C SER A 149 2.71 14.47 19.05
N ASP A 150 3.27 13.35 19.52
CA ASP A 150 4.72 13.19 19.67
C ASP A 150 5.44 13.29 18.31
N LEU A 151 4.85 12.73 17.24
CA LEU A 151 5.43 12.82 15.89
C LEU A 151 5.41 14.25 15.33
N GLU A 152 4.37 15.03 15.62
CA GLU A 152 4.34 16.46 15.29
C GLU A 152 5.46 17.21 16.01
N ASP A 153 5.63 16.96 17.30
CA ASP A 153 6.67 17.60 18.11
C ASP A 153 8.08 17.23 17.62
N MET A 154 8.27 15.99 17.17
CA MET A 154 9.53 15.53 16.55
C MET A 154 9.78 16.16 15.17
N GLY A 155 8.73 16.59 14.46
CA GLY A 155 8.83 17.19 13.12
C GLY A 155 8.53 16.26 11.94
N ALA A 156 7.86 15.13 12.17
CA ALA A 156 7.44 14.22 11.10
C ALA A 156 6.57 14.95 10.05
N LYS A 157 6.64 14.50 8.79
CA LYS A 157 5.84 15.07 7.68
C LYS A 157 4.47 14.43 7.58
N GLY A 158 4.37 13.14 7.89
CA GLY A 158 3.11 12.43 7.83
C GLY A 158 3.14 11.08 8.52
N ILE A 159 1.97 10.47 8.62
CA ILE A 159 1.76 9.12 9.12
C ILE A 159 0.77 8.37 8.23
N ILE A 160 1.18 7.17 7.81
CA ILE A 160 0.35 6.20 7.10
C ILE A 160 -0.22 5.24 8.14
N LEU A 161 -1.53 5.27 8.32
CA LEU A 161 -2.25 4.31 9.13
C LEU A 161 -2.55 3.09 8.28
N MET A 162 -2.32 1.90 8.82
CA MET A 162 -2.54 0.64 8.12
C MET A 162 -3.57 -0.18 8.88
N ARG A 163 -4.63 -0.62 8.20
CA ARG A 163 -5.66 -1.45 8.84
C ARG A 163 -5.07 -2.81 9.18
N PHE A 164 -5.17 -3.22 10.44
CA PHE A 164 -4.72 -4.55 10.84
C PHE A 164 -5.55 -5.64 10.16
N ALA A 165 -4.86 -6.68 9.68
CA ALA A 165 -5.50 -7.88 9.16
C ALA A 165 -5.28 -9.03 10.15
N ASN A 166 -6.38 -9.73 10.44
CA ASN A 166 -6.45 -10.86 11.34
C ASN A 166 -7.25 -12.05 10.75
N SER A 167 -7.67 -11.96 9.49
CA SER A 167 -8.34 -13.02 8.73
C SER A 167 -7.95 -13.00 7.25
N GLN A 168 -8.28 -14.09 6.53
CA GLN A 168 -7.87 -14.25 5.13
C GLN A 168 -8.57 -13.29 4.16
N ASP A 169 -9.82 -12.93 4.43
CA ASP A 169 -10.58 -11.97 3.61
C ASP A 169 -9.98 -10.56 3.65
N GLN A 170 -9.09 -10.26 4.59
CA GLN A 170 -8.42 -8.97 4.71
C GLN A 170 -7.13 -8.91 3.86
N GLY A 171 -6.85 -9.95 3.07
CA GLY A 171 -5.85 -9.98 2.00
C GLY A 171 -4.40 -10.19 2.44
N LEU A 172 -4.03 -9.77 3.66
CA LEU A 172 -2.65 -9.90 4.15
C LEU A 172 -2.31 -11.29 4.71
N ILE A 173 -3.31 -12.13 4.97
CA ILE A 173 -3.15 -13.47 5.54
C ILE A 173 -3.59 -14.52 4.52
N LEU A 174 -2.67 -15.35 4.04
CA LEU A 174 -2.97 -16.46 3.12
C LEU A 174 -2.97 -17.83 3.82
N GLY A 175 -3.53 -17.89 5.02
CA GLY A 175 -3.58 -19.12 5.83
C GLY A 175 -2.24 -19.60 6.38
N ASN A 176 -1.19 -18.81 6.22
CA ASN A 176 0.19 -19.11 6.59
C ASN A 176 0.76 -18.20 7.70
N SER A 177 -0.03 -17.23 8.18
CA SER A 177 0.43 -16.18 9.08
C SER A 177 -0.25 -16.27 10.45
N PRO A 178 0.44 -15.90 11.55
CA PRO A 178 -0.16 -15.90 12.87
C PRO A 178 -1.31 -14.89 12.93
N ILE A 179 -2.46 -15.33 13.42
CA ILE A 179 -3.59 -14.46 13.81
C ILE A 179 -3.47 -14.15 15.30
N MET A 180 -3.93 -12.96 15.72
CA MET A 180 -4.06 -12.56 17.11
C MET A 180 -5.44 -12.98 17.67
N PRO A 181 -5.54 -14.00 18.54
CA PRO A 181 -6.82 -14.48 19.02
C PRO A 181 -7.58 -13.39 19.80
N GLY A 182 -8.89 -13.29 19.55
CA GLY A 182 -9.76 -12.36 20.28
C GLY A 182 -9.72 -10.90 19.81
N ILE A 183 -8.91 -10.55 18.82
CA ILE A 183 -8.91 -9.23 18.20
C ILE A 183 -9.79 -9.25 16.95
N ILE A 184 -10.80 -8.38 16.93
CA ILE A 184 -11.63 -8.12 15.74
C ILE A 184 -11.11 -6.82 15.13
N PRO A 185 -10.51 -6.83 13.92
CA PRO A 185 -10.04 -5.62 13.27
C PRO A 185 -11.16 -4.60 13.05
N HIS A 186 -10.81 -3.31 13.00
CA HIS A 186 -11.75 -2.24 12.61
C HIS A 186 -12.40 -2.60 11.28
N SER A 187 -13.69 -2.29 11.10
CA SER A 187 -14.38 -2.30 9.81
C SER A 187 -13.76 -1.29 8.82
N ILE A 188 -14.16 -1.33 7.55
CA ILE A 188 -13.63 -0.42 6.53
C ILE A 188 -14.04 1.01 6.88
N GLU A 189 -15.27 1.16 7.34
CA GLU A 189 -15.90 2.41 7.74
C GLU A 189 -15.25 2.97 9.01
N GLU A 190 -15.11 2.16 10.07
CA GLU A 190 -14.44 2.58 11.30
C GLU A 190 -12.99 3.01 11.03
N PHE A 191 -12.27 2.27 10.17
CA PHE A 191 -10.90 2.63 9.82
C PHE A 191 -10.82 3.95 9.04
N ARG A 192 -11.73 4.17 8.09
CA ARG A 192 -11.86 5.46 7.38
C ARG A 192 -12.12 6.61 8.35
N ASP A 193 -13.00 6.40 9.33
CA ASP A 193 -13.36 7.43 10.30
C ASP A 193 -12.17 7.76 11.22
N ILE A 194 -11.41 6.74 11.67
CA ILE A 194 -10.16 6.95 12.42
C ILE A 194 -9.19 7.81 11.61
N VAL A 195 -8.94 7.44 10.35
CA VAL A 195 -8.01 8.19 9.48
C VAL A 195 -8.47 9.64 9.30
N THR A 196 -9.77 9.85 9.10
CA THR A 196 -10.35 11.19 8.93
C THR A 196 -10.20 12.03 10.21
N GLN A 197 -10.56 11.47 11.36
CA GLN A 197 -10.45 12.16 12.65
C GLN A 197 -9.01 12.49 13.01
N THR A 198 -8.06 11.56 12.78
CA THR A 198 -6.64 11.82 12.99
C THR A 198 -6.12 12.91 12.06
N ALA A 199 -6.56 12.94 10.79
CA ALA A 199 -6.19 14.00 9.86
C ALA A 199 -6.76 15.38 10.27
N GLU A 200 -7.96 15.43 10.85
CA GLU A 200 -8.57 16.67 11.34
C GLU A 200 -7.93 17.17 12.65
N GLY A 201 -7.43 16.25 13.48
CA GLY A 201 -6.83 16.54 14.79
C GLY A 201 -5.37 17.00 14.75
N HIS A 202 -4.64 16.70 13.66
CA HIS A 202 -3.20 16.93 13.56
C HIS A 202 -2.81 17.71 12.29
N ARG A 203 -1.66 18.38 12.33
CA ARG A 203 -1.06 19.07 11.17
C ARG A 203 -0.23 18.13 10.30
N LEU A 204 -0.02 16.89 10.75
CA LEU A 204 0.63 15.85 9.96
C LEU A 204 -0.19 15.54 8.72
N ARG A 205 0.50 15.15 7.65
CA ARG A 205 -0.16 14.47 6.55
C ARG A 205 -0.59 13.07 7.00
N VAL A 206 -1.89 12.81 7.07
CA VAL A 206 -2.42 11.49 7.47
C VAL A 206 -3.06 10.79 6.28
N THR A 207 -2.69 9.54 6.02
CA THR A 207 -3.35 8.66 5.04
C THR A 207 -3.65 7.29 5.64
N GLY A 208 -4.56 6.54 5.02
CA GLY A 208 -4.92 5.18 5.40
C GLY A 208 -4.72 4.18 4.26
N THR A 209 -4.29 2.96 4.59
CA THR A 209 -4.25 1.82 3.67
C THR A 209 -5.05 0.63 4.23
N PRO A 210 -5.90 -0.05 3.42
CA PRO A 210 -6.06 0.09 1.96
C PRO A 210 -6.90 1.29 1.50
N LEU A 211 -7.47 2.03 2.45
CA LEU A 211 -8.22 3.28 2.29
C LEU A 211 -8.03 4.05 3.61
N TRP A 212 -8.06 5.37 3.72
CA TRP A 212 -8.59 6.43 2.91
C TRP A 212 -7.57 7.58 2.95
N ASP A 213 -7.52 8.41 1.93
CA ASP A 213 -6.74 9.63 1.93
C ASP A 213 -7.67 10.86 1.96
N PRO A 214 -7.78 11.56 3.11
CA PRO A 214 -8.64 12.74 3.24
C PRO A 214 -8.25 13.92 2.33
N VAL A 215 -6.99 14.00 1.89
CA VAL A 215 -6.50 15.14 1.11
C VAL A 215 -6.71 14.94 -0.39
N THR A 216 -6.31 13.78 -0.91
CA THR A 216 -6.39 13.51 -2.37
C THR A 216 -7.68 12.82 -2.77
N GLY A 217 -8.39 12.23 -1.80
CA GLY A 217 -9.54 11.39 -2.07
C GLY A 217 -9.21 9.98 -2.56
N ALA A 218 -7.94 9.56 -2.51
CA ALA A 218 -7.52 8.21 -2.83
C ALA A 218 -7.98 7.17 -1.77
N PRO A 219 -8.10 5.89 -2.13
CA PRO A 219 -8.20 5.39 -3.49
C PRO A 219 -9.50 5.81 -4.18
N PHE A 220 -9.49 5.89 -5.51
CA PHE A 220 -10.63 6.20 -6.37
C PHE A 220 -11.20 7.61 -6.10
N ALA A 221 -10.33 8.62 -6.16
CA ALA A 221 -10.72 10.03 -6.10
C ALA A 221 -11.79 10.39 -7.15
N LEU A 222 -11.72 9.77 -8.33
CA LEU A 222 -12.70 9.91 -9.42
C LEU A 222 -14.14 9.60 -9.02
N ALA A 223 -14.36 8.73 -8.03
CA ALA A 223 -15.71 8.43 -7.54
C ALA A 223 -16.45 9.68 -7.01
N ARG A 224 -15.72 10.77 -6.71
CA ARG A 224 -16.28 12.04 -6.23
C ARG A 224 -16.25 13.15 -7.29
N ARG A 225 -15.83 12.83 -8.52
CA ARG A 225 -15.62 13.79 -9.62
C ARG A 225 -16.45 13.41 -10.85
N PRO A 226 -17.79 13.55 -10.79
CA PRO A 226 -18.67 13.20 -11.90
C PRO A 226 -18.37 13.99 -13.19
N ASP A 227 -17.84 15.22 -13.05
CA ASP A 227 -17.34 16.04 -14.14
C ASP A 227 -16.19 15.38 -14.91
N LEU A 228 -15.25 14.76 -14.21
CA LEU A 228 -14.12 14.05 -14.81
C LEU A 228 -14.54 12.69 -15.35
N VAL A 229 -15.37 11.94 -14.62
CA VAL A 229 -15.93 10.66 -15.08
C VAL A 229 -16.67 10.80 -16.41
N ALA A 230 -17.35 11.93 -16.63
CA ALA A 230 -18.04 12.22 -17.90
C ALA A 230 -17.08 12.38 -19.10
N SER A 231 -15.81 12.73 -18.85
CA SER A 231 -14.77 12.88 -19.89
C SER A 231 -14.04 11.57 -20.22
N LEU A 232 -14.28 10.49 -19.46
CA LEU A 232 -13.72 9.17 -19.76
C LEU A 232 -14.22 8.66 -21.12
N PRO A 233 -13.43 7.83 -21.84
CA PRO A 233 -13.80 7.31 -23.16
C PRO A 233 -15.19 6.68 -23.20
N GLU A 234 -15.86 6.72 -24.35
CA GLU A 234 -17.21 6.17 -24.50
C GLU A 234 -17.25 4.65 -24.24
N GLN A 235 -18.23 4.18 -23.44
CA GLN A 235 -18.50 2.76 -23.24
C GLN A 235 -19.38 2.19 -24.36
N ARG A 236 -18.79 1.43 -25.27
CA ARG A 236 -19.46 0.85 -26.43
C ARG A 236 -19.98 -0.56 -26.17
N ARG A 237 -19.25 -1.37 -25.41
CA ARG A 237 -19.58 -2.79 -25.14
C ARG A 237 -19.81 -3.08 -23.65
N GLY A 238 -20.29 -4.28 -23.30
CA GLY A 238 -20.53 -4.67 -21.91
C GLY A 238 -19.55 -5.69 -21.34
N ALA A 239 -19.35 -5.64 -20.02
CA ALA A 239 -18.61 -6.64 -19.25
C ALA A 239 -19.04 -6.63 -17.78
N SER A 240 -18.65 -7.66 -17.02
CA SER A 240 -18.62 -7.61 -15.55
C SER A 240 -17.21 -7.25 -15.08
N ILE A 241 -17.09 -6.28 -14.19
CA ILE A 241 -15.85 -5.97 -13.48
C ILE A 241 -15.93 -6.67 -12.13
N ILE A 242 -15.01 -7.59 -11.86
CA ILE A 242 -14.84 -8.17 -10.54
C ILE A 242 -13.91 -7.28 -9.73
N THR A 243 -14.24 -7.04 -8.47
CA THR A 243 -13.46 -6.17 -7.59
C THR A 243 -13.51 -6.61 -6.13
N SER A 244 -12.74 -5.93 -5.28
CA SER A 244 -12.70 -6.17 -3.84
C SER A 244 -13.82 -5.48 -3.09
N ARG A 245 -14.08 -5.88 -1.85
CA ARG A 245 -15.05 -5.28 -0.93
C ARG A 245 -14.83 -3.78 -0.76
N THR A 246 -13.58 -3.36 -0.55
CA THR A 246 -13.16 -1.95 -0.43
C THR A 246 -13.46 -1.13 -1.69
N ALA A 247 -13.14 -1.66 -2.86
CA ALA A 247 -13.25 -0.92 -4.12
C ALA A 247 -14.67 -0.94 -4.71
N LEU A 248 -15.51 -1.91 -4.32
CA LEU A 248 -16.87 -2.09 -4.83
C LEU A 248 -17.73 -0.82 -4.84
N PRO A 249 -17.94 -0.11 -3.70
CA PRO A 249 -18.80 1.08 -3.71
C PRO A 249 -18.24 2.21 -4.58
N LEU A 250 -16.92 2.35 -4.63
CA LEU A 250 -16.24 3.41 -5.37
C LEU A 250 -16.30 3.16 -6.88
N LEU A 251 -16.05 1.93 -7.32
CA LEU A 251 -16.20 1.55 -8.73
C LEU A 251 -17.66 1.59 -9.19
N LYS A 252 -18.62 1.26 -8.32
CA LYS A 252 -20.05 1.41 -8.64
C LYS A 252 -20.41 2.87 -8.91
N GLU A 253 -19.88 3.82 -8.13
CA GLU A 253 -20.12 5.24 -8.36
C GLU A 253 -19.51 5.70 -9.69
N ILE A 254 -18.27 5.31 -10.00
CA ILE A 254 -17.59 5.66 -11.26
C ILE A 254 -18.34 5.11 -12.48
N PHE A 255 -18.89 3.90 -12.40
CA PHE A 255 -19.61 3.26 -13.50
C PHE A 255 -21.14 3.46 -13.45
N LYS A 256 -21.68 4.31 -12.56
CA LYS A 256 -23.15 4.38 -12.36
C LYS A 256 -23.92 4.73 -13.64
N ASP A 257 -23.39 5.66 -14.43
CA ASP A 257 -24.02 6.13 -15.67
C ASP A 257 -23.73 5.19 -16.87
N ARG A 258 -23.03 4.07 -16.60
CA ARG A 258 -22.63 3.03 -17.57
C ARG A 258 -23.15 1.64 -17.13
N ALA A 259 -24.05 1.60 -16.15
CA ALA A 259 -24.50 0.38 -15.47
C ALA A 259 -25.35 -0.56 -16.36
N ASP A 260 -25.91 -0.04 -17.45
CA ASP A 260 -26.60 -0.84 -18.47
C ASP A 260 -25.62 -1.83 -19.16
N LYS A 261 -24.41 -1.36 -19.45
CA LYS A 261 -23.36 -2.15 -20.13
C LYS A 261 -22.38 -2.79 -19.15
N VAL A 262 -22.03 -2.13 -18.06
CA VAL A 262 -21.03 -2.61 -17.11
C VAL A 262 -21.69 -3.00 -15.79
N ASN A 263 -21.45 -4.22 -15.34
CA ASN A 263 -21.82 -4.65 -13.99
C ASN A 263 -20.58 -4.69 -13.11
N VAL A 264 -20.62 -4.14 -11.90
CA VAL A 264 -19.51 -4.20 -10.93
C VAL A 264 -19.88 -5.17 -9.80
N VAL A 265 -19.13 -6.27 -9.69
CA VAL A 265 -19.39 -7.37 -8.74
C VAL A 265 -18.24 -7.45 -7.74
N GLY A 266 -18.56 -7.34 -6.45
CA GLY A 266 -17.56 -7.43 -5.38
C GLY A 266 -17.38 -8.85 -4.87
N LEU A 267 -16.14 -9.18 -4.51
CA LEU A 267 -15.80 -10.33 -3.69
C LEU A 267 -15.67 -9.90 -2.21
N GLU A 268 -15.65 -10.89 -1.30
CA GLU A 268 -15.46 -10.63 0.13
C GLU A 268 -14.06 -10.15 0.50
N LYS A 269 -13.06 -10.38 -0.36
CA LYS A 269 -11.69 -9.92 -0.17
C LYS A 269 -11.65 -8.39 -0.10
N ASP A 270 -10.96 -7.81 0.88
CA ASP A 270 -10.80 -6.37 1.03
C ASP A 270 -9.96 -5.72 -0.06
N ILE A 271 -8.89 -6.40 -0.49
CA ILE A 271 -7.85 -5.83 -1.36
C ILE A 271 -7.84 -6.57 -2.70
N GLY A 272 -8.08 -5.83 -3.79
CA GLY A 272 -8.23 -6.41 -5.14
C GLY A 272 -6.99 -7.12 -5.65
N CYS A 273 -5.80 -6.58 -5.35
CA CYS A 273 -4.52 -7.18 -5.71
C CYS A 273 -4.26 -8.52 -5.00
N LEU A 274 -4.98 -8.83 -3.93
CA LEU A 274 -4.78 -10.01 -3.08
C LEU A 274 -5.93 -11.01 -3.22
N ILE A 275 -6.76 -10.84 -4.25
CA ILE A 275 -7.80 -11.82 -4.62
C ILE A 275 -7.11 -13.10 -5.09
N THR A 276 -7.55 -14.23 -4.56
CA THR A 276 -7.10 -15.59 -4.89
C THR A 276 -8.22 -16.38 -5.55
N ILE A 277 -7.95 -17.62 -5.95
CA ILE A 277 -8.96 -18.48 -6.58
C ILE A 277 -10.11 -18.84 -5.63
N GLU A 278 -9.84 -18.91 -4.32
CA GLU A 278 -10.84 -19.25 -3.29
C GLU A 278 -11.95 -18.21 -3.22
N ASP A 279 -11.60 -16.94 -3.43
CA ASP A 279 -12.54 -15.81 -3.35
C ASP A 279 -13.60 -15.85 -4.45
N PHE A 280 -13.32 -16.50 -5.59
CA PHE A 280 -14.29 -16.67 -6.67
C PHE A 280 -15.28 -17.81 -6.41
N GLN A 281 -14.99 -18.73 -5.49
CA GLN A 281 -15.78 -19.96 -5.33
C GLN A 281 -17.21 -19.70 -4.86
N ASN A 282 -17.46 -18.62 -4.13
CA ASN A 282 -18.79 -18.32 -3.62
C ASN A 282 -19.52 -17.23 -4.41
N LEU A 283 -18.96 -16.81 -5.55
CA LEU A 283 -19.57 -15.77 -6.37
C LEU A 283 -20.88 -16.25 -7.01
N ASP A 284 -21.93 -15.44 -6.89
CA ASP A 284 -23.19 -15.64 -7.58
C ASP A 284 -23.02 -15.34 -9.07
N LEU A 285 -23.02 -16.39 -9.90
CA LEU A 285 -22.79 -16.28 -11.33
C LEU A 285 -23.99 -15.73 -12.10
N SER A 286 -25.18 -15.66 -11.49
CA SER A 286 -26.35 -15.06 -12.12
C SER A 286 -26.14 -13.58 -12.43
N GLN A 287 -25.23 -12.93 -11.71
CA GLN A 287 -24.85 -11.53 -11.89
C GLN A 287 -23.68 -11.34 -12.86
N VAL A 288 -23.02 -12.41 -13.30
CA VAL A 288 -21.78 -12.32 -14.09
C VAL A 288 -22.07 -12.51 -15.58
N LYS A 289 -21.75 -11.46 -16.37
CA LYS A 289 -21.84 -11.43 -17.84
C LYS A 289 -20.81 -12.35 -18.51
N ASP A 290 -20.92 -12.50 -19.83
CA ASP A 290 -20.06 -13.39 -20.62
C ASP A 290 -18.60 -12.90 -20.69
N THR A 291 -18.38 -11.58 -20.72
CA THR A 291 -17.04 -10.99 -20.57
C THR A 291 -16.83 -10.51 -19.15
N VAL A 292 -15.70 -10.90 -18.56
CA VAL A 292 -15.31 -10.58 -17.18
C VAL A 292 -13.92 -9.94 -17.16
N ILE A 293 -13.82 -8.76 -16.56
CA ILE A 293 -12.56 -8.08 -16.27
C ILE A 293 -12.24 -8.25 -14.79
N ILE A 294 -11.06 -8.76 -14.47
CA ILE A 294 -10.55 -8.92 -13.10
C ILE A 294 -9.41 -7.92 -12.82
N PRO A 295 -9.08 -7.61 -11.56
CA PRO A 295 -7.92 -6.76 -11.24
C PRO A 295 -6.63 -7.33 -11.84
N GLY A 296 -5.77 -6.48 -12.41
CA GLY A 296 -4.56 -6.92 -13.12
C GLY A 296 -3.65 -7.80 -12.26
N ARG A 297 -3.51 -7.46 -10.97
CA ARG A 297 -2.67 -8.19 -10.00
C ARG A 297 -3.33 -9.37 -9.29
N THR A 298 -4.52 -9.81 -9.73
CA THR A 298 -5.21 -10.98 -9.13
C THR A 298 -4.27 -12.19 -9.02
N MET A 299 -4.19 -12.80 -7.84
CA MET A 299 -3.29 -13.90 -7.52
C MET A 299 -3.84 -15.28 -7.91
N ALA A 300 -4.55 -15.36 -9.01
CA ALA A 300 -5.07 -16.61 -9.56
C ALA A 300 -4.91 -16.61 -11.07
N HIS A 301 -4.65 -17.78 -11.64
CA HIS A 301 -4.47 -17.92 -13.08
C HIS A 301 -5.82 -17.87 -13.80
N GLU A 302 -5.89 -17.20 -14.95
CA GLU A 302 -7.13 -16.91 -15.69
C GLU A 302 -7.88 -18.19 -16.08
N LYS A 303 -7.16 -19.26 -16.42
CA LYS A 303 -7.74 -20.59 -16.67
C LYS A 303 -8.47 -21.18 -15.46
N GLU A 304 -7.99 -20.94 -14.24
CA GLU A 304 -8.66 -21.41 -13.02
C GLU A 304 -9.89 -20.57 -12.73
N ILE A 305 -9.75 -19.25 -12.85
CA ILE A 305 -10.86 -18.30 -12.72
C ILE A 305 -11.96 -18.63 -13.72
N LYS A 306 -11.61 -18.87 -15.00
CA LYS A 306 -12.56 -19.26 -16.05
C LYS A 306 -13.33 -20.53 -15.69
N LYS A 307 -12.66 -21.56 -15.15
CA LYS A 307 -13.36 -22.78 -14.70
C LYS A 307 -14.39 -22.49 -13.61
N VAL A 308 -14.02 -21.69 -12.60
CA VAL A 308 -14.93 -21.34 -11.50
C VAL A 308 -16.09 -20.48 -12.00
N LEU A 309 -15.78 -19.47 -12.81
CA LEU A 309 -16.77 -18.56 -13.35
C LEU A 309 -17.63 -19.17 -14.45
N SER A 310 -17.34 -20.36 -14.97
CA SER A 310 -18.17 -21.06 -15.97
C SER A 310 -18.86 -22.31 -15.43
N ARG A 311 -18.91 -22.51 -14.10
CA ARG A 311 -19.54 -23.69 -13.47
C ARG A 311 -21.06 -23.77 -13.66
N ASP A 312 -21.70 -22.67 -14.06
CA ASP A 312 -23.12 -22.60 -14.42
C ASP A 312 -23.39 -23.03 -15.88
N GLY A 313 -22.36 -23.49 -16.61
CA GLY A 313 -22.46 -23.95 -17.99
C GLY A 313 -22.33 -22.85 -19.04
N ARG A 314 -22.14 -21.57 -18.65
CA ARG A 314 -21.89 -20.47 -19.59
C ARG A 314 -20.39 -20.28 -19.81
N ASP A 315 -19.96 -20.30 -21.08
CA ASP A 315 -18.57 -20.02 -21.41
C ASP A 315 -18.28 -18.53 -21.28
N ARG A 316 -17.30 -18.16 -20.44
CA ARG A 316 -16.93 -16.77 -20.17
C ARG A 316 -15.54 -16.44 -20.69
N ILE A 317 -15.37 -15.20 -21.15
CA ILE A 317 -14.09 -14.59 -21.48
C ILE A 317 -13.56 -13.90 -20.23
N ILE A 318 -12.39 -14.32 -19.76
CA ILE A 318 -11.73 -13.72 -18.59
C ILE A 318 -10.52 -12.92 -19.07
N ALA A 319 -10.44 -11.66 -18.69
CA ALA A 319 -9.32 -10.80 -18.98
C ALA A 319 -8.89 -9.99 -17.76
N ARG A 320 -7.59 -9.72 -17.67
CA ARG A 320 -7.03 -8.81 -16.67
C ARG A 320 -7.24 -7.37 -17.13
N GLY A 321 -7.73 -6.53 -16.22
CA GLY A 321 -7.69 -5.08 -16.39
C GLY A 321 -6.30 -4.52 -16.09
N PRO A 322 -6.19 -3.18 -15.99
CA PRO A 322 -4.95 -2.54 -15.59
C PRO A 322 -4.40 -3.06 -14.26
N ASP A 323 -3.08 -3.08 -14.13
CA ASP A 323 -2.40 -3.50 -12.89
C ASP A 323 -2.74 -2.62 -11.70
N ARG A 324 -3.07 -1.36 -11.97
CA ARG A 324 -3.39 -0.35 -10.97
C ARG A 324 -4.44 0.59 -11.54
N LEU A 325 -5.58 0.70 -10.84
CA LEU A 325 -6.63 1.68 -11.18
C LEU A 325 -6.54 2.97 -10.37
N THR A 326 -5.80 2.94 -9.26
CA THR A 326 -5.70 4.01 -8.26
C THR A 326 -4.48 3.82 -7.39
N VAL A 327 -4.15 4.84 -6.62
CA VAL A 327 -3.17 4.76 -5.54
C VAL A 327 -3.79 4.45 -4.18
N ASP A 328 -3.01 3.88 -3.25
CA ASP A 328 -3.38 3.66 -1.85
C ASP A 328 -2.75 4.74 -0.95
N GLY A 329 -2.96 4.64 0.37
CA GLY A 329 -2.44 5.59 1.35
C GLY A 329 -0.91 5.70 1.39
N GLU A 330 -0.20 4.62 1.06
CA GLU A 330 1.28 4.60 1.05
C GLU A 330 1.84 5.44 -0.09
N MET A 331 1.21 5.38 -1.28
CA MET A 331 1.68 6.15 -2.43
C MET A 331 1.07 7.55 -2.50
N SER A 332 -0.19 7.73 -2.09
CA SER A 332 -0.87 9.04 -2.13
C SER A 332 -0.34 10.06 -1.12
N ILE A 333 0.37 9.63 -0.07
CA ILE A 333 0.87 10.53 0.98
C ILE A 333 1.79 11.62 0.43
N SER A 334 2.54 11.32 -0.64
CA SER A 334 3.45 12.23 -1.31
C SER A 334 2.92 12.79 -2.64
N MET A 335 1.63 12.58 -2.93
CA MET A 335 0.97 13.04 -4.17
C MET A 335 -0.02 14.16 -3.88
N SER A 336 -0.22 15.01 -4.89
CA SER A 336 -1.33 15.95 -4.97
C SER A 336 -2.61 15.28 -5.46
N GLU A 337 -3.76 15.93 -5.25
CA GLU A 337 -5.05 15.46 -5.79
C GLU A 337 -5.01 15.36 -7.33
N GLU A 338 -4.38 16.31 -8.00
CA GLU A 338 -4.25 16.33 -9.47
C GLU A 338 -3.46 15.12 -9.98
N GLU A 339 -2.31 14.81 -9.38
CA GLU A 339 -1.51 13.63 -9.75
C GLU A 339 -2.27 12.31 -9.54
N VAL A 340 -3.10 12.23 -8.49
CA VAL A 340 -3.98 11.06 -8.26
C VAL A 340 -5.04 10.97 -9.34
N LEU A 341 -5.74 12.09 -9.63
CA LEU A 341 -6.80 12.12 -10.62
C LEU A 341 -6.28 11.83 -12.04
N ASP A 342 -5.13 12.36 -12.42
CA ASP A 342 -4.51 12.11 -13.73
C ASP A 342 -4.19 10.62 -13.91
N LEU A 343 -3.59 9.99 -12.89
CA LEU A 343 -3.31 8.56 -12.89
C LEU A 343 -4.60 7.74 -13.00
N GLU A 344 -5.62 8.09 -12.22
CA GLU A 344 -6.91 7.39 -12.28
C GLU A 344 -7.58 7.59 -13.65
N MET A 345 -7.57 8.79 -14.22
CA MET A 345 -8.14 9.08 -15.54
C MET A 345 -7.50 8.22 -16.64
N GLU A 346 -6.18 8.10 -16.64
CA GLU A 346 -5.45 7.21 -17.55
C GLU A 346 -5.86 5.76 -17.35
N ALA A 347 -5.79 5.25 -16.11
CA ALA A 347 -6.07 3.86 -15.81
C ALA A 347 -7.53 3.45 -16.08
N PHE A 348 -8.51 4.32 -15.78
CA PHE A 348 -9.91 4.08 -16.12
C PHE A 348 -10.16 4.18 -17.62
N GLY A 349 -9.43 5.05 -18.32
CA GLY A 349 -9.39 5.10 -19.78
C GLY A 349 -8.97 3.75 -20.38
N GLU A 350 -7.87 3.18 -19.90
CA GLU A 350 -7.39 1.86 -20.29
C GLU A 350 -8.39 0.75 -19.97
N LEU A 351 -8.99 0.77 -18.77
CA LEU A 351 -10.01 -0.20 -18.38
C LEU A 351 -11.21 -0.18 -19.33
N ILE A 352 -11.72 1.01 -19.67
CA ILE A 352 -12.84 1.16 -20.61
C ILE A 352 -12.44 0.68 -22.01
N GLN A 353 -11.22 0.95 -22.46
CA GLN A 353 -10.71 0.45 -23.73
C GLN A 353 -10.63 -1.08 -23.75
N ALA A 354 -10.16 -1.71 -22.66
CA ALA A 354 -10.14 -3.16 -22.50
C ALA A 354 -11.55 -3.75 -22.57
N ILE A 355 -12.53 -3.14 -21.88
CA ILE A 355 -13.95 -3.54 -21.98
C ILE A 355 -14.45 -3.39 -23.41
N ASN A 356 -14.13 -2.30 -24.10
CA ASN A 356 -14.56 -2.08 -25.48
C ASN A 356 -13.94 -3.07 -26.48
N ALA A 357 -12.73 -3.55 -26.22
CA ALA A 357 -12.04 -4.52 -27.07
C ALA A 357 -12.60 -5.94 -26.90
N LEU A 358 -12.92 -6.33 -25.65
CA LEU A 358 -13.23 -7.72 -25.27
C LEU A 358 -14.69 -7.96 -24.91
N GLY A 359 -15.43 -6.90 -24.60
CA GLY A 359 -16.84 -6.95 -24.25
C GLY A 359 -17.71 -7.42 -25.40
N VAL A 360 -18.92 -7.80 -25.07
CA VAL A 360 -20.01 -8.13 -26.00
C VAL A 360 -21.18 -7.18 -25.86
#